data_AF-A0A0X8L9D5-F1
#
_entry.id   AF-A0A0X8L9D5-F1
#
_cell.length_a   1.000
_cell.length_b   1.000
_cell.length_c   1.000
_cell.angle_alpha   90.00
_cell.angle_beta   90.00
_cell.angle_gamma   90.00
#
_symmetry.space_group_name_H-M   'P 1'
#
loop_
_entity.id
_entity.type
_entity.pdbx_description
1 polymer ?
#
loop_
_entity_poly.entity_id
_entity_poly.type
_entity_poly.pdbx_seq_one_letter_code
_entity_poly.pdbx_strand_id
1 'polypeptide(L)' 'MWLTIEGDTADWWLRAGDTLELAPRSKVWISASEPDSRFMLASAPVFSSMRRFALPLYWMLARMGQRRTRAM' A
#
# COMPACT_ATOMS: atom_id res chain seq x y z
N MET A 1 -7.68 21.10 -9.78
CA MET A 1 -8.07 20.56 -8.47
C MET A 1 -6.85 20.51 -7.57
N TRP A 2 -7.00 20.38 -6.27
CA TRP A 2 -5.87 20.11 -5.39
C TRP A 2 -6.19 19.00 -4.38
N LEU A 3 -5.13 18.34 -3.94
CA LEU A 3 -5.15 17.29 -2.94
C LEU A 3 -4.29 17.70 -1.75
N THR A 4 -4.84 17.61 -0.55
CA THR A 4 -4.07 17.75 0.69
C THR A 4 -3.90 16.36 1.28
N ILE A 5 -2.65 15.97 1.60
CA ILE A 5 -2.35 14.67 2.20
C ILE A 5 -2.02 14.88 3.68
N GLU A 6 -2.59 14.08 4.55
CA GLU A 6 -2.30 14.15 5.99
C GLU A 6 -0.80 13.95 6.25
N GLY A 7 -0.19 14.92 6.92
CA GLY A 7 1.24 14.91 7.24
C GLY A 7 2.15 15.48 6.15
N ASP A 8 1.60 15.80 4.96
CA ASP A 8 2.31 16.60 3.96
C ASP A 8 2.15 18.10 4.26
N THR A 9 3.20 18.86 4.00
CA THR A 9 3.23 20.31 4.19
C THR A 9 2.75 21.08 2.96
N ALA A 10 2.65 20.40 1.81
CA ALA A 10 2.26 21.00 0.56
C ALA A 10 0.97 20.38 -0.02
N ASP A 11 0.18 21.23 -0.67
CA ASP A 11 -0.95 20.79 -1.48
C ASP A 11 -0.49 20.38 -2.88
N TRP A 12 -1.03 19.26 -3.34
CA TRP A 12 -0.75 18.71 -4.66
C TRP A 12 -1.75 19.23 -5.68
N TRP A 13 -1.29 20.05 -6.61
CA TRP A 13 -2.12 20.57 -7.69
C TRP A 13 -2.25 19.55 -8.82
N LEU A 14 -3.49 19.26 -9.22
CA LEU A 14 -3.83 18.32 -10.28
C LEU A 14 -4.57 19.04 -11.42
N ARG A 15 -4.05 18.85 -12.64
CA ARG A 15 -4.67 19.24 -13.91
C ARG A 15 -5.45 18.07 -14.51
N ALA A 16 -6.25 18.35 -15.54
CA ALA A 16 -6.98 17.31 -16.24
C ALA A 16 -6.02 16.30 -16.89
N GLY A 17 -6.20 15.02 -16.57
CA GLY A 17 -5.33 13.93 -17.02
C GLY A 17 -4.20 13.59 -16.05
N ASP A 18 -3.95 14.40 -15.03
CA ASP A 18 -2.94 14.09 -14.01
C ASP A 18 -3.40 12.93 -13.13
N THR A 19 -2.45 12.09 -12.76
CA THR A 19 -2.67 10.97 -11.83
C THR A 19 -1.66 11.08 -10.69
N LEU A 20 -2.12 10.83 -9.46
CA LEU A 20 -1.29 10.82 -8.26
C LEU A 20 -1.50 9.50 -7.53
N GLU A 21 -0.42 8.77 -7.27
CA GLU A 21 -0.47 7.56 -6.46
C GLU A 21 -0.48 7.91 -4.97
N LEU A 22 -1.34 7.23 -4.22
CA LEU A 22 -1.45 7.41 -2.78
C LEU A 22 -0.84 6.22 -2.06
N ALA A 23 -0.06 6.50 -1.02
CA ALA A 23 0.50 5.44 -0.19
C ALA A 23 -0.62 4.68 0.55
N PRO A 24 -0.40 3.40 0.88
CA PRO A 24 -1.36 2.63 1.65
C PRO A 24 -1.71 3.35 2.95
N ARG A 25 -3.01 3.45 3.26
CA ARG A 25 -3.55 4.07 4.48
C ARG A 25 -3.35 5.59 4.56
N SER A 26 -3.00 6.27 3.47
CA SER A 26 -3.02 7.72 3.41
C SER A 26 -4.43 8.28 3.60
N LYS A 27 -4.54 9.36 4.35
CA LYS A 27 -5.74 10.18 4.44
C LYS A 27 -5.56 11.41 3.57
N VAL A 28 -6.53 11.67 2.71
CA VAL A 28 -6.48 12.76 1.73
C VAL A 28 -7.76 13.56 1.73
N TRP A 29 -7.63 14.86 1.46
CA TRP A 29 -8.74 15.76 1.19
C TRP A 29 -8.65 16.24 -0.25
N ILE A 30 -9.78 16.22 -0.94
CA ILE A 30 -9.89 16.63 -2.34
C ILE A 30 -10.67 17.92 -2.39
N SER A 31 -10.15 18.90 -3.11
CA SER A 31 -10.81 20.18 -3.30
C SER A 31 -10.71 20.63 -4.75
N ALA A 32 -11.73 21.36 -5.19
CA ALA A 32 -11.87 21.84 -6.56
C ALA A 32 -12.30 23.30 -6.57
N SER A 33 -11.78 24.06 -7.51
CA SER A 33 -12.14 25.47 -7.72
C SER A 33 -13.39 25.62 -8.58
N GLU A 34 -13.61 24.72 -9.54
CA GLU A 34 -14.76 24.77 -10.44
C GLU A 34 -15.80 23.69 -10.10
N PRO A 35 -17.10 24.02 -10.18
CA PRO A 35 -18.18 23.10 -9.83
C PRO A 35 -18.26 21.86 -10.74
N ASP A 36 -17.82 21.96 -12.00
CA ASP A 36 -17.85 20.86 -12.98
C ASP A 36 -16.58 20.00 -12.98
N SER A 37 -15.69 20.19 -12.00
CA SER A 37 -14.46 19.41 -11.90
C SER A 37 -14.78 17.96 -11.56
N ARG A 38 -14.31 17.00 -12.36
CA ARG A 38 -14.48 15.54 -12.12
C ARG A 38 -13.18 14.89 -11.67
N PHE A 39 -13.27 14.06 -10.63
CA PHE A 39 -12.15 13.28 -10.09
C PHE A 39 -12.54 11.80 -10.02
N MET A 40 -11.60 10.90 -10.37
CA MET A 40 -11.78 9.46 -10.27
C MET A 40 -10.78 8.89 -9.27
N LEU A 41 -11.28 8.14 -8.28
CA LEU A 41 -10.46 7.42 -7.32
C LEU A 41 -10.51 5.92 -7.62
N ALA A 42 -9.36 5.33 -7.92
CA ALA A 42 -9.21 3.89 -8.03
C ALA A 42 -8.47 3.36 -6.81
N SER A 43 -8.96 2.27 -6.21
CA SER A 43 -8.27 1.56 -5.14
C SER A 43 -8.07 0.11 -5.51
N ALA A 44 -6.85 -0.37 -5.32
CA ALA A 44 -6.51 -1.78 -5.45
C ALA A 44 -6.03 -2.30 -4.09
N PRO A 45 -6.40 -3.53 -3.70
CA PRO A 45 -5.88 -4.14 -2.48
C PRO A 45 -4.36 -4.31 -2.61
N VAL A 46 -3.61 -3.63 -1.73
CA VAL A 46 -2.16 -3.78 -1.65
C VAL A 46 -1.85 -5.01 -0.79
N PHE A 47 -1.54 -6.13 -1.43
CA PHE A 47 -1.06 -7.31 -0.72
C PHE A 47 0.41 -7.11 -0.35
N SER A 48 0.70 -7.00 0.95
CA SER A 48 2.08 -6.95 1.44
C SER A 48 2.87 -8.16 0.95
N SER A 49 3.90 -7.90 0.16
CA SER A 49 4.78 -8.91 -0.44
C SER A 49 5.51 -9.77 0.61
N MET A 50 5.45 -9.40 1.89
CA MET A 50 6.12 -10.07 3.00
C MET A 50 5.68 -11.53 3.20
N ARG A 51 4.47 -11.91 2.73
CA ARG A 51 4.04 -13.32 2.70
C ARG A 51 4.82 -14.20 1.72
N ARG A 52 5.43 -13.62 0.67
CA ARG A 52 6.17 -14.40 -0.34
C ARG A 52 7.47 -15.00 0.20
N PHE A 53 8.07 -14.39 1.22
CA PHE A 53 9.30 -14.88 1.86
C PHE A 53 9.05 -15.65 3.17
N ALA A 54 7.86 -15.54 3.76
CA ALA A 54 7.50 -16.27 4.98
C ALA A 54 7.38 -17.79 4.75
N LEU A 55 6.88 -18.21 3.58
CA LEU A 55 6.73 -19.63 3.25
C LEU A 55 8.07 -20.39 3.09
N PRO A 56 9.06 -19.92 2.30
CA PRO A 56 10.34 -20.62 2.20
C PRO A 56 11.10 -20.61 3.54
N LEU A 57 11.00 -19.53 4.32
CA LEU A 57 11.63 -19.45 5.65
C LEU A 57 10.98 -20.42 6.65
N TYR A 58 9.65 -20.53 6.65
CA TYR A 58 8.92 -21.51 7.47
C TYR A 58 9.35 -22.94 7.14
N TRP A 59 9.46 -23.29 5.85
CA TRP A 59 9.95 -24.61 5.42
C TRP A 59 11.40 -24.87 5.82
N MET A 60 12.27 -23.85 5.75
CA MET A 60 13.67 -23.96 6.15
C MET A 60 13.82 -24.22 7.65
N LEU A 61 13.01 -23.55 8.48
CA LEU A 61 12.99 -23.75 9.94
C LEU A 61 12.33 -25.09 10.34
N ALA A 62 11.22 -25.46 9.68
CA ALA A 62 10.55 -26.74 9.90
C ALA A 62 11.46 -27.93 9.54
N ARG A 63 12.29 -27.79 8.49
CA ARG A 63 13.30 -28.79 8.10
C ARG A 63 14.38 -29.00 9.17
N MET A 64 14.68 -27.98 9.97
CA MET A 64 15.69 -28.06 11.04
C MET A 64 15.16 -28.73 12.32
N GLY A 65 13.84 -28.76 12.53
CA GLY A 65 13.21 -29.35 13.72
C GLY A 65 13.07 -30.87 13.74
N GLN A 66 13.28 -31.57 12.62
CA GLN A 66 13.02 -33.02 12.51
C GLN A 66 14.21 -33.93 12.84
N ARG A 67 15.36 -33.42 13.27
CA ARG A 67 16.57 -34.24 13.53
C ARG A 67 16.76 -34.75 14.97
N ARG A 68 15.78 -34.62 15.87
CA ARG A 68 15.92 -35.15 17.24
C ARG A 68 14.61 -35.74 17.75
N THR A 69 14.34 -37.00 17.41
CA THR A 69 13.76 -38.02 18.31
C THR A 69 13.62 -39.37 17.60
N ARG A 70 14.74 -40.08 17.47
CA ARG A 70 14.74 -41.55 17.49
C ARG A 70 15.95 -42.01 18.30
N ALA A 71 15.75 -42.15 19.59
CA ALA A 71 16.55 -43.00 20.45
C ALA A 71 15.66 -43.52 21.57
N MET A 72 15.67 -44.85 21.68
CA MET A 72 15.01 -45.74 22.66
C MET A 72 13.52 -46.01 22.47
#